data_AF-A0A2T2SW99-F1
#
_entry.id   AF-A0A2T2SW99-F1
#
_cell.length_a   1.000
_cell.length_b   1.000
_cell.length_c   1.000
_cell.angle_alpha   90.00
_cell.angle_beta   90.00
_cell.angle_gamma   90.00
#
_symmetry.space_group_name_H-M   'P 1'
#
loop_
_entity.id
_entity.type
_entity.pdbx_description
1 polymer ?
#
loop_
_entity_poly.entity_id
_entity_poly.type
_entity_poly.pdbx_seq_one_letter_code
_entity_poly.pdbx_strand_id
1 'polypeptide(L)' 'ARGVIEAANNIDIDVPLIVRLQGTNAEEGKQLLDESDISLRSAVLLKDAADEVTEALGERV' A
#
# COMPACT_ATOMS: atom_id res chain seq x y z
N ALA A 1 -8.79 -0.96 4.01
CA ALA A 1 -8.01 0.22 4.43
C ALA A 1 -7.86 0.28 5.94
N ARG A 2 -8.90 0.65 6.72
CA ARG A 2 -8.79 0.89 8.19
C ARG A 2 -8.08 -0.20 9.00
N GLY A 3 -8.42 -1.48 8.81
CA GLY A 3 -7.74 -2.56 9.53
C GLY A 3 -6.25 -2.72 9.19
N VAL A 4 -5.84 -2.33 7.97
CA VAL A 4 -4.42 -2.33 7.57
C VAL A 4 -3.69 -1.16 8.23
N ILE A 5 -4.31 0.02 8.28
CA ILE A 5 -3.78 1.21 8.97
C ILE A 5 -3.57 0.91 10.46
N GLU A 6 -4.57 0.34 11.11
CA GLU A 6 -4.48 -0.03 12.52
C GLU A 6 -3.42 -1.09 12.77
N ALA A 7 -3.32 -2.12 11.91
CA ALA A 7 -2.26 -3.10 12.03
C ALA A 7 -0.88 -2.43 11.89
N ALA A 8 -0.65 -1.66 10.82
CA ALA A 8 0.65 -1.04 10.55
C ALA A 8 1.09 0.00 11.60
N ASN A 9 0.17 0.62 12.33
CA ASN A 9 0.51 1.49 13.47
C ASN A 9 0.93 0.72 14.73
N ASN A 10 0.54 -0.56 14.86
CA ASN A 10 0.79 -1.37 16.05
C ASN A 10 2.04 -2.26 15.93
N ILE A 11 2.66 -2.32 14.75
CA ILE A 11 3.87 -3.12 14.49
C ILE A 11 4.95 -2.24 13.86
N ASP A 12 6.18 -2.41 14.31
CA ASP A 12 7.34 -1.84 13.63
C ASP A 12 7.59 -2.64 12.34
N ILE A 13 7.45 -1.96 11.20
CA ILE A 13 7.64 -2.55 9.87
C ILE A 13 8.93 -1.99 9.27
N ASP A 14 9.97 -2.84 9.20
CA ASP A 14 11.27 -2.48 8.62
C ASP A 14 11.39 -2.75 7.11
N VAL A 15 10.31 -3.19 6.47
CA VAL A 15 10.28 -3.57 5.05
C VAL A 15 9.23 -2.77 4.27
N PRO A 16 9.41 -2.53 2.96
CA PRO A 16 8.39 -1.84 2.18
C PRO A 16 7.04 -2.56 2.21
N LEU A 17 5.98 -1.85 2.58
CA LEU A 17 4.61 -2.37 2.59
C LEU A 17 3.83 -1.86 1.38
N ILE A 18 3.44 -2.77 0.49
CA ILE A 18 2.57 -2.47 -0.66
C ILE A 18 1.19 -3.11 -0.41
N VAL A 19 0.13 -2.30 -0.51
CA VAL A 19 -1.25 -2.68 -0.26
C VAL A 19 -2.06 -2.53 -1.54
N ARG A 20 -2.46 -3.67 -2.13
CA ARG A 20 -3.38 -3.68 -3.26
C ARG A 20 -4.83 -3.76 -2.78
N LEU A 21 -5.66 -2.82 -3.20
CA LEU A 21 -7.09 -2.79 -2.92
C LEU A 21 -7.91 -3.24 -4.13
N GLN A 22 -8.92 -4.08 -3.89
CA GLN A 22 -9.94 -4.46 -4.87
C GLN A 22 -11.34 -4.33 -4.26
N GLY A 23 -12.31 -4.00 -5.12
CA GLY A 23 -13.72 -3.88 -4.76
C GLY A 23 -14.31 -2.55 -5.21
N THR A 24 -15.59 -2.32 -4.89
CA THR A 24 -16.32 -1.10 -5.27
C THR A 24 -15.76 0.17 -4.61
N ASN A 25 -15.12 0.04 -3.44
CA ASN A 25 -14.60 1.17 -2.67
C ASN A 25 -13.06 1.16 -2.63
N ALA A 26 -12.42 0.58 -3.64
CA ALA A 26 -10.95 0.50 -3.69
C ALA A 26 -10.32 1.91 -3.73
N GLU A 27 -10.92 2.84 -4.48
CA GLU A 27 -10.45 4.24 -4.56
C GLU A 27 -10.59 4.98 -3.24
N GLU A 28 -11.74 4.89 -2.57
CA GLU A 28 -11.94 5.47 -1.23
C GLU A 28 -10.98 4.86 -0.22
N GLY A 29 -10.79 3.54 -0.28
CA GLY A 29 -9.84 2.84 0.58
C GLY A 29 -8.40 3.27 0.32
N LYS A 30 -8.05 3.59 -0.93
CA LYS A 30 -6.74 4.09 -1.34
C LYS A 30 -6.51 5.49 -0.78
N GLN A 31 -7.46 6.39 -0.93
CA GLN A 31 -7.38 7.74 -0.32
C GLN A 31 -7.18 7.67 1.19
N LEU A 32 -7.92 6.81 1.90
CA LEU A 32 -7.75 6.64 3.34
C LEU A 32 -6.36 6.16 3.74
N LEU A 33 -5.70 5.38 2.89
CA LEU A 33 -4.34 4.91 3.10
C LEU A 33 -3.31 6.00 2.78
N ASP A 34 -3.52 6.74 1.68
CA ASP A 34 -2.64 7.83 1.24
C ASP A 34 -2.69 9.04 2.20
N GLU A 35 -3.83 9.26 2.87
CA GLU A 35 -4.00 10.28 3.93
C GLU A 35 -3.47 9.82 5.30
N SER A 36 -3.09 8.55 5.45
CA SER A 36 -2.55 8.05 6.71
C SER A 36 -1.06 8.39 6.84
N ASP A 37 -0.60 8.69 8.05
CA ASP A 37 0.83 8.97 8.34
C ASP A 37 1.73 7.71 8.29
N ILE A 38 1.28 6.66 7.60
CA ILE A 38 1.96 5.37 7.54
C ILE A 38 2.75 5.29 6.23
N SER A 39 4.03 4.94 6.31
CA SER A 39 4.86 4.68 5.13
C SER A 39 4.46 3.36 4.46
N LEU A 40 3.38 3.40 3.67
CA LEU A 40 2.92 2.32 2.82
C LEU A 40 2.64 2.85 1.41
N ARG A 41 2.63 1.94 0.44
CA ARG A 41 2.25 2.26 -0.95
C ARG A 41 0.97 1.54 -1.31
N SER A 42 0.08 2.21 -2.03
CA SER A 42 -1.27 1.71 -2.32
C SER A 42 -1.47 1.56 -3.83
N ALA A 43 -2.12 0.47 -4.25
CA ALA A 43 -2.37 0.17 -5.66
C ALA A 43 -3.77 -0.41 -5.88
N VAL A 44 -4.35 -0.19 -7.06
CA VAL A 44 -5.66 -0.75 -7.45
C VAL A 44 -5.47 -1.90 -8.44
N LEU A 45 -4.68 -1.67 -9.50
CA LEU A 45 -4.38 -2.71 -10.47
C LEU A 45 -3.26 -3.62 -9.97
N LEU A 46 -3.31 -4.88 -10.41
CA LEU A 46 -2.25 -5.84 -10.09
C LEU A 46 -0.91 -5.44 -10.73
N LYS A 47 -0.97 -4.83 -11.91
CA LYS A 47 0.21 -4.33 -12.60
C LYS A 47 0.90 -3.23 -11.78
N ASP A 48 0.13 -2.21 -11.37
CA ASP A 48 0.65 -1.10 -10.57
C ASP A 48 1.28 -1.61 -9.26
N ALA A 49 0.66 -2.59 -8.61
CA ALA A 49 1.22 -3.21 -7.40
C ALA A 49 2.56 -3.92 -7.68
N ALA A 50 2.72 -4.55 -8.85
CA ALA A 50 3.99 -5.20 -9.24
C ALA A 50 5.07 -4.17 -9.58
N ASP A 51 4.70 -3.08 -10.25
CA ASP A 51 5.60 -1.97 -10.56
C ASP A 51 6.10 -1.33 -9.24
N GLU A 52 5.21 -1.11 -8.27
CA GLU A 52 5.56 -0.58 -6.93
C GLU A 52 6.51 -1.49 -6.15
N VAL A 53 6.32 -2.81 -6.22
CA VAL A 53 7.24 -3.78 -5.60
C VAL A 53 8.63 -3.64 -6.22
N THR A 54 8.70 -3.56 -7.54
CA THR A 54 9.95 -3.44 -8.29
C THR A 54 10.70 -2.15 -7.93
N GLU A 55 9.97 -1.02 -7.86
CA GLU A 55 10.51 0.26 -7.42
C GLU A 55 10.97 0.22 -5.95
N ALA A 56 10.21 -0.40 -5.06
CA ALA A 56 10.54 -0.51 -3.65
C ALA A 56 11.82 -1.34 -3.41
N LEU A 57 12.10 -2.32 -4.26
CA LEU A 57 13.32 -3.14 -4.22
C LEU A 57 14.50 -2.47 -4.94
N GLY A 58 14.29 -1.35 -5.63
CA GLY A 58 15.34 -0.62 -6.34
C GLY A 58 15.84 -1.33 -7.62
N GLU A 59 15.12 -2.34 -8.10
CA GLU A 59 15.44 -3.03 -9.35
C GLU A 59 14.93 -2.19 -10.53
N ARG A 60 15.81 -1.35 -11.11
CA ARG A 60 15.51 -0.68 -12.39
C ARG A 60 15.66 -1.72 -13.50
N VAL A 61 14.55 -2.32 -13.92
CA VAL A 61 14.47 -3.13 -15.14
C VAL A 61 14.41 -2.24 -16.38
#